data_AF-A0AA46SFL7-F1
#
_entry.id   AF-A0AA46SFL7-F1
#
_cell.length_a   1.000
_cell.length_b   1.000
_cell.length_c   1.000
_cell.angle_alpha   90.00
_cell.angle_beta   90.00
_cell.angle_gamma   90.00
#
_symmetry.space_group_name_H-M   'P 1'
#
loop_
_entity.id
_entity.type
_entity.pdbx_description
1 polymer ?
#
loop_
_entity_poly.entity_id
_entity_poly.type
_entity_poly.pdbx_seq_one_letter_code
_entity_poly.pdbx_strand_id
1 'polypeptide(L)'
;MAEKMHTPFDAIGEEKLHQLIDAFYLRVGQHPDLVPIFPDDLTETARKQKQFMTQYLGGPPLYTSEHGHPMLRARHMPFPITETRARAWLSCMNEAMDHIGLDGQLREDFFSRLVLTAQHMINTPEAGVKGDSP
;
A
#
# COMPACT_ATOMS: atom_id res chain seq x y z
N MET A 1 31.58 15.13 -5.10
CA MET A 1 30.54 14.87 -4.09
C MET A 1 29.23 14.73 -4.85
N ALA A 2 28.65 13.54 -4.92
CA ALA A 2 27.32 13.40 -5.52
C ALA A 2 26.33 14.11 -4.59
N GLU A 3 25.57 15.08 -5.11
CA GLU A 3 24.42 15.61 -4.39
C GLU A 3 23.52 14.43 -4.04
N LYS A 4 23.26 14.19 -2.75
CA LYS A 4 22.24 13.23 -2.34
C LYS A 4 20.92 13.75 -2.90
N MET A 5 20.43 13.15 -3.98
CA MET A 5 19.06 13.37 -4.44
C MET A 5 18.14 13.08 -3.25
N HIS A 6 17.43 14.09 -2.78
CA HIS A 6 16.56 13.95 -1.62
C HIS A 6 15.36 13.09 -2.04
N THR A 7 15.36 11.82 -1.62
CA THR A 7 14.29 10.89 -1.98
C THR A 7 13.07 11.10 -1.10
N PRO A 8 11.86 10.68 -1.53
CA PRO A 8 10.71 10.63 -0.65
C PRO A 8 10.97 9.83 0.64
N PHE A 9 11.81 8.79 0.57
CA PHE A 9 12.23 8.03 1.76
C PHE A 9 13.06 8.88 2.73
N ASP A 10 13.99 9.69 2.24
CA ASP A 10 14.76 10.63 3.08
C ASP A 10 13.85 11.69 3.72
N ALA A 11 12.80 12.12 3.01
CA ALA A 11 11.86 13.13 3.50
C ALA A 11 10.92 12.60 4.60
N ILE A 12 10.42 11.37 4.48
CA ILE A 12 9.55 10.76 5.51
C ILE A 12 10.37 10.22 6.69
N GLY A 13 11.54 9.64 6.44
CA GLY A 13 12.33 8.90 7.41
C GLY A 13 11.78 7.49 7.69
N GLU A 14 12.69 6.55 7.97
CA GLU A 14 12.36 5.12 8.18
C GLU A 14 11.38 4.89 9.34
N GLU A 15 11.61 5.55 10.48
CA GLU A 15 10.78 5.37 11.67
C GLU A 15 9.32 5.79 11.41
N LYS A 16 9.11 6.97 10.80
CA LYS A 16 7.77 7.48 10.50
C LYS A 16 7.10 6.65 9.39
N LEU A 17 7.86 6.14 8.42
CA LEU A 17 7.35 5.18 7.44
C LEU A 17 6.88 3.89 8.12
N HIS A 18 7.65 3.34 9.07
CA HIS A 18 7.24 2.13 9.78
C HIS A 18 5.99 2.37 10.64
N GLN A 19 5.91 3.52 11.33
CA GLN A 19 4.71 3.93 12.06
C GLN A 19 3.48 4.04 11.14
N LEU A 20 3.65 4.60 9.93
CA LEU A 20 2.58 4.66 8.93
C LEU A 20 2.07 3.26 8.58
N ILE A 21 2.98 2.34 8.27
CA ILE A 21 2.62 0.98 7.86
C ILE A 21 1.95 0.21 9.02
N ASP A 22 2.41 0.39 10.26
CA ASP A 22 1.78 -0.22 11.44
C ASP A 22 0.36 0.33 11.67
N ALA A 23 0.20 1.66 11.62
CA ALA A 23 -1.10 2.32 11.72
C ALA A 23 -2.06 1.91 10.59
N PHE A 24 -1.52 1.67 9.39
CA PHE A 24 -2.25 1.19 8.24
C PHE A 24 -2.78 -0.24 8.45
N TYR A 25 -1.93 -1.19 8.85
CA TYR A 25 -2.37 -2.57 9.06
C TYR A 25 -3.29 -2.76 10.25
N LEU A 26 -3.17 -1.93 11.29
CA LEU A 26 -4.15 -1.90 12.39
C LEU A 26 -5.58 -1.65 11.88
N ARG A 27 -5.73 -0.78 10.87
CA ARG A 27 -7.02 -0.47 10.22
C ARG A 27 -7.45 -1.55 9.25
N VAL A 28 -6.53 -2.06 8.44
CA VAL A 28 -6.81 -3.19 7.51
C VAL A 28 -7.37 -4.39 8.27
N GLY A 29 -6.77 -4.74 9.41
CA GLY A 29 -7.24 -5.86 10.26
C GLY A 29 -8.61 -5.66 10.91
N GLN A 30 -9.22 -4.48 10.77
CA GLN A 30 -10.54 -4.17 11.31
C GLN A 30 -11.56 -3.82 10.22
N HIS A 31 -11.12 -3.60 8.97
CA HIS A 31 -11.99 -3.15 7.89
C HIS A 31 -12.80 -4.32 7.31
N PRO A 32 -14.15 -4.28 7.32
CA PRO A 32 -15.00 -5.42 6.95
C PRO A 32 -14.78 -5.92 5.51
N ASP A 33 -14.48 -5.03 4.56
CA ASP A 33 -14.20 -5.42 3.17
C ASP A 33 -12.80 -6.04 2.95
N LEU A 34 -11.85 -5.77 3.85
CA LEU A 34 -10.45 -6.17 3.71
C LEU A 34 -10.15 -7.43 4.51
N VAL A 35 -10.60 -7.52 5.76
CA VAL A 35 -10.37 -8.68 6.64
C VAL A 35 -10.55 -10.04 5.93
N PRO A 36 -11.60 -10.26 5.09
CA PRO A 36 -11.80 -11.54 4.44
C PRO A 36 -10.75 -11.96 3.39
N ILE A 37 -9.91 -11.02 2.92
CA ILE A 37 -8.87 -11.29 1.89
C ILE A 37 -7.45 -11.12 2.41
N PHE A 38 -7.29 -10.78 3.69
CA PHE A 38 -6.01 -10.71 4.37
C PHE A 38 -5.84 -11.93 5.30
N PRO A 39 -4.60 -12.32 5.64
CA PRO A 39 -4.36 -13.33 6.67
C PRO A 39 -4.77 -12.80 8.06
N ASP A 40 -5.11 -13.73 8.96
CA ASP A 40 -5.44 -13.41 10.36
C ASP A 40 -4.27 -12.73 11.10
N ASP A 41 -3.05 -13.20 10.84
CA ASP A 41 -1.82 -12.56 11.32
C ASP A 41 -1.21 -11.68 10.23
N LEU A 42 -1.22 -10.36 10.49
CA LEU A 42 -0.71 -9.34 9.58
C LEU A 42 0.80 -9.06 9.77
N THR A 43 1.48 -9.70 10.73
CA THR A 43 2.88 -9.41 11.07
C THR A 43 3.81 -9.49 9.86
N GLU A 44 3.77 -10.61 9.13
CA GLU A 44 4.60 -10.79 7.93
C GLU A 44 4.13 -9.92 6.75
N THR A 45 2.84 -9.64 6.65
CA THR A 45 2.29 -8.73 5.63
C THR A 45 2.83 -7.30 5.85
N ALA A 46 2.79 -6.82 7.09
CA ALA A 46 3.32 -5.52 7.47
C ALA A 46 4.83 -5.42 7.27
N ARG A 47 5.60 -6.46 7.64
CA ARG A 47 7.05 -6.50 7.42
C ARG A 47 7.40 -6.37 5.93
N LYS A 48 6.74 -7.15 5.07
CA LYS A 48 6.94 -7.08 3.61
C LYS A 48 6.55 -5.72 3.05
N GLN A 49 5.48 -5.12 3.56
CA GLN A 49 5.05 -3.79 3.13
C GLN A 49 6.04 -2.70 3.54
N LYS A 50 6.63 -2.78 4.75
CA LYS A 50 7.71 -1.87 5.18
C LYS A 50 8.90 -1.95 4.22
N GLN A 51 9.36 -3.16 3.92
CA GLN A 51 10.45 -3.38 2.96
C GLN A 51 10.12 -2.86 1.56
N PHE A 52 8.90 -3.14 1.09
CA PHE A 52 8.44 -2.69 -0.22
C PHE A 52 8.39 -1.15 -0.27
N MET A 53 7.82 -0.51 0.74
CA MET A 53 7.63 0.93 0.75
C MET A 53 8.95 1.70 0.93
N THR A 54 9.89 1.16 1.71
CA THR A 54 11.27 1.68 1.81
C THR A 54 11.90 1.75 0.42
N GLN A 55 11.86 0.64 -0.33
CA GLN A 55 12.37 0.60 -1.70
C GLN A 55 11.57 1.51 -2.64
N TYR A 56 10.24 1.50 -2.55
CA TYR A 56 9.33 2.22 -3.44
C TYR A 56 9.52 3.74 -3.36
N LEU A 57 9.86 4.24 -2.17
CA LEU A 57 10.13 5.66 -1.91
C LEU A 57 11.58 6.08 -2.20
N GLY A 58 12.40 5.19 -2.75
CA GLY A 58 13.79 5.47 -3.13
C GLY A 58 14.84 5.12 -2.08
N GLY A 59 14.45 4.44 -1.01
CA GLY A 59 15.37 3.88 -0.02
C GLY A 59 16.05 2.58 -0.50
N PRO A 60 16.75 1.87 0.42
CA PRO A 60 17.42 0.61 0.08
C PRO A 60 16.47 -0.44 -0.51
N PRO A 61 16.94 -1.34 -1.40
CA PRO A 61 16.11 -2.30 -2.11
C PRO A 61 15.73 -3.54 -1.25
N LEU A 62 15.27 -3.30 -0.01
CA LEU A 62 15.05 -4.34 1.00
C LEU A 62 14.09 -5.45 0.52
N TYR A 63 13.01 -5.07 -0.18
CA TYR A 63 12.06 -6.04 -0.70
C TYR A 63 12.68 -6.90 -1.79
N THR A 64 13.34 -6.29 -2.77
CA THR A 64 13.90 -7.02 -3.91
C THR A 64 15.03 -7.94 -3.49
N SER A 65 15.84 -7.51 -2.52
CA SER A 65 16.94 -8.33 -1.97
C SER A 65 16.46 -9.61 -1.29
N GLU A 66 15.27 -9.63 -0.70
CA GLU A 66 14.72 -10.81 0.01
C GLU A 66 13.70 -11.60 -0.84
N HIS A 67 12.82 -10.91 -1.57
CA HIS A 67 11.64 -11.52 -2.22
C HIS A 67 11.72 -11.53 -3.76
N GLY A 68 12.79 -10.98 -4.33
CA GLY A 68 12.95 -10.80 -5.78
C GLY A 68 12.09 -9.66 -6.34
N HIS A 69 11.93 -9.61 -7.66
CA HIS A 69 11.17 -8.55 -8.32
C HIS A 69 9.73 -8.42 -7.73
N PRO A 70 9.25 -7.19 -7.47
CA PRO A 70 7.95 -6.97 -6.85
C PRO A 70 6.79 -7.63 -7.58
N MET A 71 6.73 -7.52 -8.92
CA MET A 71 5.67 -8.12 -9.77
C MET A 71 4.27 -7.95 -9.16
N LEU A 72 3.96 -6.74 -8.67
CA LEU A 72 2.84 -6.49 -7.76
C LEU A 72 1.53 -7.07 -8.29
N ARG A 73 1.17 -6.76 -9.55
CA ARG A 73 -0.09 -7.24 -10.13
C ARG A 73 -0.18 -8.76 -10.10
N ALA A 74 0.88 -9.47 -10.47
CA ALA A 74 0.91 -10.94 -10.43
C ALA A 74 0.73 -11.49 -9.01
N ARG A 75 1.33 -10.84 -8.00
CA ARG A 75 1.17 -11.23 -6.57
C ARG A 75 -0.22 -10.91 -6.01
N HIS A 76 -0.94 -9.96 -6.62
CA HIS A 76 -2.28 -9.58 -6.22
C HIS A 76 -3.39 -10.37 -6.96
N MET A 77 -3.09 -11.04 -8.08
CA MET A 77 -4.03 -11.85 -8.86
C MET A 77 -4.78 -12.96 -8.07
N PRO A 78 -4.16 -13.63 -7.07
CA PRO A 78 -4.87 -14.65 -6.30
C PRO A 78 -5.99 -14.10 -5.40
N PHE A 79 -6.02 -12.79 -5.15
CA PHE A 79 -6.98 -12.16 -4.24
C PHE A 79 -8.04 -11.40 -5.03
N PRO A 80 -9.32 -11.50 -4.65
CA PRO A 80 -10.38 -10.78 -5.33
C PRO A 80 -10.36 -9.29 -4.95
N ILE A 81 -9.69 -8.46 -5.75
CA ILE A 81 -9.57 -7.02 -5.53
C ILE A 81 -10.58 -6.31 -6.42
N THR A 82 -11.65 -5.85 -5.78
CA THR A 82 -12.69 -5.02 -6.38
C THR A 82 -12.38 -3.53 -6.19
N GLU A 83 -13.13 -2.65 -6.85
CA GLU A 83 -13.04 -1.20 -6.65
C GLU A 83 -13.37 -0.81 -5.20
N THR A 84 -14.37 -1.46 -4.58
CA THR A 84 -14.73 -1.29 -3.17
C THR A 84 -13.56 -1.62 -2.26
N ARG A 85 -12.87 -2.74 -2.50
CA ARG A 85 -11.68 -3.12 -1.72
C ARG A 85 -10.50 -2.18 -1.95
N ALA A 86 -10.29 -1.71 -3.19
CA ALA A 86 -9.25 -0.72 -3.48
C ALA A 86 -9.53 0.62 -2.75
N ARG A 87 -10.79 1.10 -2.74
CA ARG A 87 -11.20 2.29 -1.98
C ARG A 87 -11.04 2.09 -0.47
N ALA A 88 -11.45 0.94 0.06
CA ALA A 88 -11.27 0.60 1.48
C ALA A 88 -9.79 0.62 1.89
N TRP A 89 -8.91 0.02 1.07
CA TRP A 89 -7.47 0.03 1.29
C TRP A 89 -6.90 1.46 1.30
N LEU A 90 -7.33 2.30 0.35
CA LEU A 90 -6.93 3.71 0.28
C LEU A 90 -7.45 4.52 1.48
N SER A 91 -8.68 4.26 1.95
CA SER A 91 -9.22 4.89 3.16
C SER A 91 -8.37 4.58 4.39
N CYS A 92 -8.05 3.30 4.61
CA CYS A 92 -7.17 2.87 5.69
C CYS A 92 -5.81 3.58 5.63
N MET A 93 -5.23 3.75 4.44
CA MET A 93 -3.96 4.46 4.26
C MET A 93 -4.10 5.96 4.56
N ASN A 94 -5.14 6.61 4.04
CA ASN A 94 -5.37 8.04 4.26
C ASN A 94 -5.53 8.35 5.76
N GLU A 95 -6.34 7.57 6.47
CA GLU A 95 -6.53 7.71 7.92
C GLU A 95 -5.26 7.38 8.71
N ALA A 96 -4.42 6.46 8.24
CA ALA A 96 -3.13 6.18 8.86
C ALA A 96 -2.16 7.36 8.69
N MET A 97 -2.15 8.01 7.52
CA MET A 97 -1.39 9.24 7.29
C MET A 97 -1.85 10.37 8.21
N ASP A 98 -3.17 10.52 8.43
CA ASP A 98 -3.72 11.49 9.39
C ASP A 98 -3.24 11.20 10.82
N HIS A 99 -3.31 9.93 11.22
CA HIS A 99 -2.95 9.50 12.57
C HIS A 99 -1.49 9.77 12.91
N ILE A 100 -0.57 9.56 11.97
CA ILE A 100 0.86 9.82 12.19
C ILE A 100 1.27 11.29 11.89
N GLY A 101 0.30 12.15 11.58
CA GLY A 101 0.56 13.54 11.21
C GLY A 101 1.48 13.66 10.00
N LEU A 102 1.21 12.89 8.93
CA LEU A 102 1.86 13.07 7.64
C LEU A 102 1.03 14.05 6.82
N ASP A 103 1.61 15.20 6.47
CA ASP A 103 0.94 16.31 5.81
C ASP A 103 1.79 16.92 4.67
N GLY A 104 1.25 17.95 4.03
CA GLY A 104 1.91 18.71 2.98
C GLY A 104 2.13 17.93 1.67
N GLN A 105 3.02 18.46 0.83
CA GLN A 105 3.26 17.95 -0.53
C GLN A 105 3.72 16.49 -0.53
N LEU A 106 4.52 16.08 0.46
CA LEU A 106 4.99 14.70 0.58
C LEU A 106 3.80 13.73 0.73
N ARG A 107 2.82 14.08 1.56
CA ARG A 107 1.60 13.28 1.74
C ARG A 107 0.81 13.21 0.44
N GLU A 108 0.57 14.34 -0.21
CA GLU A 108 -0.23 14.44 -1.44
C GLU A 108 0.36 13.63 -2.58
N ASP A 109 1.67 13.77 -2.82
CA ASP A 109 2.39 13.05 -3.86
C ASP A 109 2.41 11.55 -3.59
N PHE A 110 2.67 11.16 -2.33
CA PHE A 110 2.71 9.76 -1.94
C PHE A 110 1.34 9.12 -2.08
N PHE A 111 0.28 9.76 -1.56
CA PHE A 111 -1.08 9.25 -1.66
C PHE A 111 -1.53 9.13 -3.12
N SER A 112 -1.22 10.12 -3.96
CA SER A 112 -1.55 10.08 -5.40
C SER A 112 -0.92 8.89 -6.12
N ARG A 113 0.34 8.55 -5.79
CA ARG A 113 1.01 7.35 -6.34
C ARG A 113 0.36 6.05 -5.86
N LEU A 114 -0.08 6.00 -4.60
CA LEU A 114 -0.81 4.85 -4.06
C LEU A 114 -2.17 4.67 -4.72
N VAL A 115 -2.89 5.76 -5.02
CA VAL A 115 -4.16 5.71 -5.76
C VAL A 115 -3.98 5.03 -7.12
N LEU A 116 -2.97 5.43 -7.90
CA LEU A 116 -2.66 4.81 -9.20
C LEU A 116 -2.29 3.32 -9.04
N THR A 117 -1.51 3.00 -8.00
CA THR A 117 -1.10 1.62 -7.71
C THR A 117 -2.31 0.76 -7.35
N ALA A 118 -3.19 1.23 -6.46
CA ALA A 118 -4.40 0.52 -6.06
C ALA A 118 -5.35 0.28 -7.25
N GLN A 119 -5.54 1.28 -8.11
CA GLN A 119 -6.30 1.13 -9.36
C GLN A 119 -5.72 0.04 -10.25
N HIS A 120 -4.38 -0.01 -10.39
CA HIS A 120 -3.72 -1.04 -11.19
C HIS A 120 -3.82 -2.45 -10.59
N MET A 121 -4.09 -2.59 -9.28
CA MET A 121 -4.27 -3.89 -8.63
C MET A 121 -5.69 -4.46 -8.76
N ILE A 122 -6.69 -3.65 -9.13
CA ILE A 122 -8.06 -4.13 -9.35
C ILE A 122 -8.05 -5.24 -10.41
N ASN A 123 -8.70 -6.36 -10.07
CA ASN A 123 -8.70 -7.58 -10.87
C ASN A 123 -10.03 -8.33 -10.86
N THR A 124 -11.02 -7.86 -10.08
CA THR A 124 -12.32 -8.50 -9.90
C THR A 124 -13.43 -7.46 -10.05
N PRO A 125 -14.51 -7.74 -10.81
CA PRO A 125 -15.65 -6.82 -10.90
C PRO A 125 -16.42 -6.73 -9.57
N GLU A 126 -17.16 -5.65 -9.35
CA GLU A 126 -18.06 -5.54 -8.21
C GLU A 126 -19.18 -6.60 -8.30
N ALA A 127 -19.53 -7.17 -7.14
CA ALA A 127 -20.68 -8.06 -7.05
C ALA A 127 -21.97 -7.27 -7.35
N GLY A 128 -22.61 -7.55 -8.49
CA GLY A 128 -23.84 -6.88 -8.91
C GLY A 128 -23.78 -6.25 -10.31
N VAL A 129 -22.60 -6.15 -10.93
CA VAL A 129 -22.50 -5.88 -12.37
C VAL A 129 -22.83 -7.19 -13.10
N LYS A 130 -24.13 -7.46 -13.30
CA LYS A 130 -24.54 -8.38 -14.37
C LYS A 130 -23.96 -7.80 -15.65
N GLY A 131 -22.97 -8.49 -16.22
CA GLY A 131 -22.59 -8.23 -17.59
C GLY A 131 -23.81 -8.53 -18.45
N ASP A 132 -24.52 -7.48 -18.86
CA ASP A 132 -25.36 -7.55 -20.04
C ASP A 132 -24.39 -7.80 -21.20
N SER A 133 -24.23 -9.08 -21.54
CA SER A 133 -23.74 -9.47 -22.84
C SER A 133 -24.88 -9.23 -23.84
N PRO A 134 -24.66 -8.53 -24.97
CA PRO A 134 -25.55 -8.64 -26.10
C PRO A 134 -25.56 -10.05 -26.71
#